data_AF-A0A925D813-F1
#
_entry.id   AF-A0A925D813-F1
#
_cell.length_a   1.000
_cell.length_b   1.000
_cell.length_c   1.000
_cell.angle_alpha   90.00
_cell.angle_beta   90.00
_cell.angle_gamma   90.00
#
_symmetry.space_group_name_H-M   'P 1'
#
loop_
_entity.id
_entity.type
_entity.pdbx_description
1 polymer ?
#
loop_
_entity_poly.entity_id
_entity_poly.type
_entity_poly.pdbx_seq_one_letter_code
_entity_poly.pdbx_strand_id
1 'polypeptide(L)'
;MAKLFDQVLVIDIESTCWQGPPPRGQLSEIIEIGICTVDLRKLERLEKRSIMVKPVRSRVSEFCTSLTTLTNDDVVGAGSLADAVSILKKEYRALDRLWGSWGDYDRRQFEIVCRELT
;
A
#
# COMPACT_ATOMS: atom_id res chain seq x y z
N MET A 1 22.39 3.49 9.60
CA MET A 1 21.83 4.86 9.55
C MET A 1 21.07 5.12 10.82
N ALA A 2 21.08 6.36 11.35
CA ALA A 2 20.30 6.71 12.52
C ALA A 2 18.81 6.75 12.15
N LYS A 3 17.97 6.09 12.95
CA LYS A 3 16.51 6.18 12.80
C LYS A 3 16.05 7.60 13.11
N LEU A 4 15.15 8.13 12.29
CA LEU A 4 14.50 9.41 12.52
C LEU A 4 13.22 9.19 13.31
N PHE A 5 13.09 9.90 14.42
CA PHE A 5 11.91 9.92 15.28
C PHE A 5 11.20 11.28 15.22
N ASP A 6 11.28 11.95 14.07
CA ASP A 6 10.57 13.20 13.78
C ASP A 6 9.12 12.93 13.36
N GLN A 7 8.92 11.87 12.57
CA GLN A 7 7.63 11.52 11.98
C GLN A 7 7.39 10.00 11.98
N VAL A 8 6.11 9.63 12.03
CA VAL A 8 5.64 8.27 11.71
C VAL A 8 4.96 8.29 10.34
N LEU A 9 5.22 7.27 9.54
CA LEU A 9 4.49 6.97 8.32
C LEU A 9 3.34 6.02 8.68
N VAL A 10 2.12 6.54 8.75
CA VAL A 10 0.93 5.71 8.90
C VAL A 10 0.54 5.20 7.52
N ILE A 11 0.62 3.88 7.33
CA ILE A 11 0.35 3.21 6.07
C ILE A 11 -0.92 2.39 6.19
N ASP A 12 -1.73 2.43 5.15
CA ASP A 12 -2.95 1.66 4.99
C ASP A 12 -3.02 1.23 3.51
N ILE A 13 -3.06 -0.07 3.23
CA ILE A 13 -3.10 -0.57 1.85
C ILE A 13 -4.48 -1.09 1.48
N GLU A 14 -4.81 -0.93 0.22
CA GLU A 14 -5.88 -1.71 -0.41
C GLU A 14 -5.28 -2.81 -1.27
N SER A 15 -5.95 -3.96 -1.32
CA SER A 15 -5.53 -5.10 -2.14
C SER A 15 -6.69 -5.69 -2.92
N THR A 16 -6.41 -6.28 -4.07
CA THR A 16 -7.41 -7.06 -4.80
C THR A 16 -8.02 -8.13 -3.89
N CYS A 17 -9.35 -8.21 -3.88
CA CYS A 17 -10.10 -9.15 -3.06
C CYS A 17 -11.35 -9.65 -3.78
N TRP A 18 -11.97 -10.70 -3.22
CA TRP A 18 -13.15 -11.37 -3.77
C TRP A 18 -14.08 -11.81 -2.64
N GLN A 19 -15.35 -12.08 -2.99
CA GLN A 19 -16.26 -12.78 -2.09
C GLN A 19 -15.85 -14.26 -2.03
N GLY A 20 -14.94 -14.59 -1.10
CA GLY A 20 -14.35 -15.91 -0.96
C GLY A 20 -12.90 -16.01 -1.48
N PRO A 21 -12.43 -17.21 -1.85
CA PRO A 21 -11.05 -17.40 -2.29
C PRO A 21 -10.77 -16.70 -3.64
N PRO A 22 -9.50 -16.36 -3.93
CA PRO A 22 -9.13 -15.77 -5.20
C PRO A 22 -9.44 -16.72 -6.38
N PRO A 23 -9.88 -16.20 -7.53
CA PRO A 23 -10.01 -16.97 -8.76
C PRO A 23 -8.69 -17.66 -9.13
N ARG A 24 -8.78 -18.76 -9.86
CA ARG A 24 -7.60 -19.53 -10.28
C ARG A 24 -6.60 -18.64 -11.03
N GLY A 25 -5.35 -18.64 -10.57
CA GLY A 25 -4.25 -17.86 -11.16
C GLY A 25 -4.16 -16.41 -10.65
N GLN A 26 -5.11 -15.97 -9.82
CA GLN A 26 -5.08 -14.69 -9.14
C GLN A 26 -4.62 -14.86 -7.69
N LEU A 27 -4.10 -13.79 -7.12
CA LEU A 27 -3.74 -13.65 -5.71
C LEU A 27 -4.08 -12.24 -5.24
N SER A 28 -4.20 -12.04 -3.93
CA SER A 28 -4.39 -10.68 -3.41
C SER A 28 -3.10 -9.88 -3.64
N GLU A 29 -3.22 -8.76 -4.36
CA GLU A 29 -2.12 -7.87 -4.74
C GLU A 29 -2.42 -6.46 -4.24
N ILE A 30 -1.40 -5.73 -3.80
CA ILE A 30 -1.53 -4.33 -3.40
C ILE A 30 -1.92 -3.50 -4.62
N ILE A 31 -2.99 -2.71 -4.49
CA ILE A 31 -3.50 -1.82 -5.54
C ILE A 31 -3.51 -0.34 -5.12
N GLU A 32 -3.37 -0.05 -3.83
CA GLU A 32 -3.16 1.28 -3.29
C GLU A 32 -2.25 1.22 -2.07
N ILE A 33 -1.40 2.23 -1.91
CA ILE A 33 -0.69 2.51 -0.67
C ILE A 33 -1.12 3.91 -0.21
N GLY A 34 -2.00 3.94 0.79
CA GLY A 34 -2.35 5.12 1.55
C GLY A 34 -1.25 5.48 2.53
N ILE A 35 -0.90 6.76 2.58
CA ILE A 35 0.16 7.30 3.45
C ILE A 35 -0.40 8.51 4.18
N CYS A 36 -0.26 8.54 5.49
CA CYS A 36 -0.43 9.74 6.31
C CYS A 36 0.80 9.94 7.19
N THR A 37 1.48 11.08 7.06
CA THR A 37 2.61 11.41 7.92
C THR A 37 2.14 12.14 9.18
N VAL A 38 2.70 11.76 10.32
CA VAL A 38 2.35 12.33 11.63
C VAL A 38 3.60 12.91 12.27
N ASP A 39 3.55 14.19 12.67
CA ASP A 39 4.59 14.84 13.47
C ASP A 39 4.51 14.34 14.91
N LEU A 40 5.58 13.71 15.39
CA LEU A 40 5.60 13.12 16.74
C LEU A 40 5.74 14.13 17.87
N ARG A 41 6.20 15.35 17.57
CA ARG A 41 6.34 16.42 18.57
C ARG A 41 5.04 17.18 18.76
N LYS A 42 4.33 17.45 17.66
CA LYS A 42 3.07 18.19 17.67
C LYS A 42 1.84 17.30 17.79
N LEU A 43 1.98 16.00 17.50
CA LEU A 43 0.88 15.03 17.43
C LEU A 43 -0.16 15.42 16.37
N GLU A 44 0.33 15.94 15.24
CA GLU A 44 -0.49 16.44 14.14
C GLU A 44 -0.27 15.63 12.87
N ARG A 45 -1.33 15.41 12.10
CA ARG A 45 -1.23 14.89 10.73
C ARG A 45 -0.72 15.99 9.82
N LEU A 46 0.30 15.71 9.03
CA LEU A 46 0.92 16.69 8.14
C LEU A 46 0.35 16.61 6.73
N GLU A 47 0.48 15.43 6.10
CA GLU A 47 -0.02 15.21 4.74
C GLU A 47 -0.65 13.83 4.60
N LYS A 48 -1.47 13.69 3.56
CA LYS A 48 -2.01 12.43 3.09
C LYS A 48 -1.73 12.27 1.61
N ARG A 49 -1.39 11.06 1.20
CA ARG A 49 -1.21 10.69 -0.21
C ARG A 49 -1.73 9.28 -0.43
N SER A 50 -2.28 9.08 -1.61
CA SER A 50 -2.59 7.77 -2.14
C SER A 50 -1.68 7.48 -3.33
N ILE A 51 -1.03 6.31 -3.32
CA ILE A 51 -0.21 5.84 -4.43
C ILE A 51 -0.88 4.60 -5.02
N MET A 52 -1.48 4.76 -6.20
CA MET A 52 -2.05 3.65 -6.94
C MET A 52 -0.96 2.69 -7.42
N VAL A 53 -1.28 1.39 -7.41
CA VAL A 53 -0.40 0.30 -7.85
C VAL A 53 -1.15 -0.56 -8.85
N LYS A 54 -0.53 -0.80 -10.00
CA LYS A 54 -1.07 -1.70 -11.01
C LYS A 54 -0.81 -3.16 -10.62
N PRO A 55 -1.85 -4.00 -10.45
CA PRO A 55 -1.66 -5.43 -10.19
C PRO A 55 -1.13 -6.16 -11.44
N VAL A 56 -0.38 -7.23 -11.22
CA VAL A 56 0.31 -8.01 -12.26
C VAL A 56 -0.52 -9.19 -12.74
N ARG A 57 -1.14 -9.96 -11.83
CA ARG A 57 -1.84 -11.21 -12.13
C ARG A 57 -3.36 -11.10 -11.95
N SER A 58 -3.79 -10.17 -11.11
CA SER A 58 -5.16 -10.02 -10.66
C SER A 58 -5.83 -8.79 -11.26
N ARG A 59 -7.15 -8.78 -11.18
CA ARG A 59 -7.98 -7.61 -11.52
C ARG A 59 -8.82 -7.20 -10.33
N VAL A 60 -9.18 -5.93 -10.26
CA VAL A 60 -10.10 -5.44 -9.24
C VAL A 60 -11.47 -6.05 -9.52
N SER A 61 -12.01 -6.81 -8.57
CA SER A 61 -13.34 -7.43 -8.69
C SER A 61 -14.44 -6.44 -8.31
N GLU A 62 -15.68 -6.69 -8.71
CA GLU A 62 -16.84 -5.88 -8.28
C GLU A 62 -16.99 -5.83 -6.76
N PHE A 63 -16.71 -6.96 -6.08
CA PHE A 63 -16.69 -7.02 -4.62
C PHE A 63 -15.62 -6.08 -4.04
N CYS A 64 -14.40 -6.12 -4.59
CA CYS A 64 -13.32 -5.23 -4.18
C CYS A 64 -13.66 -3.77 -4.41
N THR A 65 -14.25 -3.45 -5.56
CA THR A 65 -14.74 -2.09 -5.86
C THR A 65 -15.81 -1.66 -4.88
N SER A 66 -16.73 -2.54 -4.47
CA SER A 66 -17.77 -2.20 -3.48
C SER A 66 -17.21 -1.87 -2.09
N LEU A 67 -16.03 -2.41 -1.74
CA LEU A 67 -15.38 -2.17 -0.45
C LEU A 67 -14.44 -0.96 -0.48
N THR A 68 -13.61 -0.87 -1.52
CA THR A 68 -12.49 0.07 -1.61
C THR A 68 -12.79 1.29 -2.47
N THR A 69 -13.89 1.25 -3.24
CA THR A 69 -14.25 2.21 -4.31
C THR A 69 -13.31 2.24 -5.53
N LEU A 70 -12.19 1.51 -5.49
CA LEU A 70 -11.24 1.43 -6.61
C LEU A 70 -11.80 0.56 -7.74
N THR A 71 -11.55 1.00 -8.97
CA THR A 71 -11.91 0.31 -10.21
C THR A 71 -10.67 -0.16 -10.95
N ASN A 72 -10.85 -0.97 -11.99
CA ASN A 72 -9.73 -1.34 -12.87
C ASN A 72 -9.15 -0.11 -13.59
N ASP A 73 -9.96 0.91 -13.89
CA ASP A 73 -9.50 2.10 -14.60
C ASP A 73 -8.62 2.99 -13.71
N ASP A 74 -8.85 2.98 -12.39
CA ASP A 74 -8.02 3.70 -11.42
C ASP A 74 -6.58 3.14 -11.35
N VAL A 75 -6.43 1.83 -11.56
CA VAL A 75 -5.15 1.13 -11.36
C VAL A 75 -4.43 0.76 -12.67
N VAL A 76 -5.12 0.73 -13.82
CA VAL A 76 -4.53 0.24 -15.08
C VAL A 76 -3.39 1.13 -15.60
N GLY A 77 -3.47 2.43 -15.34
CA GLY A 77 -2.47 3.45 -15.69
C GLY A 77 -1.44 3.70 -14.59
N ALA A 78 -1.57 3.04 -13.43
CA ALA A 78 -0.67 3.23 -12.31
C ALA A 78 0.69 2.55 -12.53
N GLY A 79 1.66 2.96 -11.70
CA GLY A 79 2.99 2.34 -11.66
C GLY A 79 2.98 0.95 -11.02
N SER A 80 4.13 0.28 -11.07
CA SER A 80 4.34 -0.99 -10.38
C SER A 80 4.47 -0.80 -8.87
N LEU A 81 4.38 -1.90 -8.11
CA LEU A 81 4.68 -1.88 -6.67
C LEU A 81 6.12 -1.39 -6.40
N ALA A 82 7.07 -1.71 -7.28
CA ALA A 82 8.45 -1.25 -7.16
C ALA A 82 8.56 0.28 -7.30
N ASP A 83 7.76 0.89 -8.19
CA ASP A 83 7.69 2.34 -8.34
C ASP A 83 7.13 3.00 -7.07
N ALA A 84 6.05 2.44 -6.52
CA ALA A 84 5.46 2.92 -5.27
C ALA A 84 6.42 2.80 -4.08
N VAL A 85 7.15 1.67 -3.97
CA VAL A 85 8.18 1.48 -2.94
C VAL A 85 9.36 2.44 -3.14
N SER A 86 9.72 2.77 -4.38
CA SER A 86 10.72 3.80 -4.67
C SER A 86 10.26 5.18 -4.15
N ILE A 87 8.99 5.53 -4.32
CA ILE A 87 8.40 6.77 -3.76
C ILE A 87 8.50 6.76 -2.23
N LEU A 88 8.08 5.67 -1.56
CA LEU A 88 8.19 5.53 -0.10
C LEU A 88 9.62 5.74 0.41
N LYS A 89 10.61 5.18 -0.30
CA LYS A 89 12.03 5.31 0.07
C LYS A 89 12.55 6.73 -0.14
N LYS A 90 12.29 7.33 -1.31
CA LYS A 90 12.89 8.61 -1.73
C LYS A 90 12.20 9.81 -1.11
N GLU A 91 10.87 9.82 -1.10
CA GLU A 91 10.07 10.97 -0.69
C GLU A 91 9.74 10.92 0.81
N TYR A 92 9.46 9.73 1.34
CA TYR A 92 9.01 9.56 2.74
C TYR A 92 10.11 9.08 3.70
N ARG A 93 11.29 8.71 3.17
CA ARG A 93 12.40 8.13 3.95
C ARG A 93 11.96 6.90 4.75
N ALA A 94 11.15 6.03 4.14
CA ALA A 94 10.55 4.87 4.81
C ALA A 94 11.56 3.87 5.43
N LEU A 95 12.82 3.90 4.99
CA LEU A 95 13.88 3.09 5.62
C LEU A 95 14.39 3.68 6.95
N ASP A 96 14.27 4.99 7.12
CA ASP A 96 14.80 5.73 8.27
C ASP A 96 13.72 6.05 9.31
N ARG A 97 12.45 6.14 8.91
CA ARG A 97 11.31 6.48 9.78
C ARG A 97 10.54 5.25 10.26
N LEU A 98 9.71 5.46 11.28
CA LEU A 98 8.80 4.44 11.79
C LEU A 98 7.61 4.27 10.84
N TRP A 99 7.21 3.02 10.67
CA TRP A 99 5.96 2.63 10.04
C TRP A 99 4.93 2.32 11.14
N GLY A 100 3.71 2.80 10.97
CA GLY A 100 2.54 2.33 11.70
C GLY A 100 1.43 1.90 10.75
N SER A 101 0.72 0.82 11.05
CA SER A 101 -0.50 0.43 10.33
C SER A 101 -1.46 -0.28 11.28
N TRP A 102 -2.71 -0.47 10.86
CA TRP A 102 -3.71 -1.10 11.72
C TRP A 102 -3.59 -2.62 11.70
N GLY A 103 -3.02 -3.18 12.77
CA GLY A 103 -2.74 -4.61 12.84
C GLY A 103 -1.51 -5.00 12.02
N ASP A 104 -1.46 -6.25 11.58
CA ASP A 104 -0.29 -6.84 10.92
C ASP A 104 -0.56 -7.20 9.45
N TYR A 105 -1.72 -6.82 8.92
CA TYR A 105 -2.11 -7.15 7.55
C TYR A 105 -1.20 -6.47 6.53
N ASP A 106 -0.98 -5.16 6.63
CA ASP A 106 -0.22 -4.40 5.64
C ASP A 106 1.21 -4.93 5.47
N ARG A 107 1.91 -5.12 6.59
CA ARG A 107 3.27 -5.67 6.61
C ARG A 107 3.31 -7.05 5.94
N ARG A 108 2.39 -7.95 6.32
CA ARG A 108 2.33 -9.31 5.75
C ARG A 108 2.02 -9.29 4.27
N GLN A 109 1.16 -8.38 3.84
CA GLN A 109 0.75 -8.29 2.46
C GLN A 109 1.90 -7.78 1.57
N PHE A 110 2.70 -6.83 2.04
CA PHE A 110 3.98 -6.50 1.39
C PHE A 110 4.91 -7.71 1.30
N GLU A 111 5.07 -8.49 2.38
CA GLU A 111 5.92 -9.69 2.39
C GLU A 111 5.44 -10.76 1.40
N ILE A 112 4.13 -10.99 1.32
CA ILE A 112 3.52 -11.93 0.38
C ILE A 112 3.75 -11.45 -1.05
N VAL A 113 3.36 -10.22 -1.37
CA VAL A 113 3.44 -9.72 -2.75
C VAL A 113 4.90 -9.66 -3.23
N CYS A 114 5.83 -9.23 -2.37
CA CYS A 114 7.26 -9.27 -2.68
C CYS A 114 7.79 -10.69 -2.90
N ARG A 115 7.27 -11.70 -2.20
CA ARG A 115 7.70 -13.10 -2.41
C ARG A 115 7.12 -13.70 -3.68
N GLU A 116 5.86 -13.38 -4.02
CA GLU A 116 5.14 -14.05 -5.10
C GLU A 116 5.32 -13.38 -6.48
N LEU A 117 5.69 -12.10 -6.51
CA LEU A 117 5.75 -11.27 -7.73
C LEU A 117 7.12 -10.66 -8.06
N THR A 118 8.13 -10.86 -7.21
CA THR A 118 9.52 -10.47 -7.49
C THR A 118 10.32 -11.70 -7.87
#